data_AF-A0A0G1XKE6-F1
#
_entry.id   AF-A0A0G1XKE6-F1
#
_cell.length_a   1.000
_cell.length_b   1.000
_cell.length_c   1.000
_cell.angle_alpha   90.00
_cell.angle_beta   90.00
_cell.angle_gamma   90.00
#
_symmetry.space_group_name_H-M   'P 1'
#
loop_
_entity.id
_entity.type
_entity.pdbx_description
1 polymer ?
#
loop_
_entity_poly.entity_id
_entity_poly.type
_entity_poly.pdbx_seq_one_letter_code
_entity_poly.pdbx_strand_id
1 'polypeptide(L)'
;MNRRVILLIVFGALLVGNVFFGLQYYLVSAEARGLQAQAQKAEINERVLDFTALFVDKVLRANAAVDFDTRLSLENAVRNLKDPEILAEWNAFVKSDSELGAQDSVKKLLSTLVSKIRK
;
A
#
# COMPACT_ATOMS: atom_id res chain seq x y z
N MET A 1 -61.00 -4.26 -10.07
CA MET A 1 -59.82 -5.10 -10.39
C MET A 1 -59.79 -6.28 -9.42
N ASN A 2 -59.64 -7.51 -9.91
CA ASN A 2 -59.76 -8.70 -9.07
C ASN A 2 -58.61 -8.77 -8.04
N ARG A 3 -58.89 -9.14 -6.80
CA ARG A 3 -57.89 -9.27 -5.71
C ARG A 3 -56.65 -10.07 -6.13
N ARG A 4 -56.86 -11.13 -6.94
CA ARG A 4 -55.78 -11.97 -7.50
C ARG A 4 -54.85 -11.21 -8.45
N VAL A 5 -55.39 -10.30 -9.27
CA VAL A 5 -54.61 -9.49 -10.21
C VAL A 5 -53.78 -8.45 -9.46
N ILE A 6 -54.35 -7.82 -8.42
CA ILE A 6 -53.62 -6.88 -7.56
C ILE A 6 -52.43 -7.58 -6.87
N LEU A 7 -52.67 -8.78 -6.31
CA LEU A 7 -51.61 -9.55 -5.66
C LEU A 7 -50.49 -9.93 -6.62
N LEU A 8 -50.80 -10.35 -7.85
CA LEU A 8 -49.78 -10.68 -8.86
C LEU A 8 -48.93 -9.46 -9.24
N ILE A 9 -49.53 -8.28 -9.37
CA ILE A 9 -48.80 -7.03 -9.66
C ILE A 9 -47.86 -6.68 -8.51
N VAL A 10 -48.35 -6.76 -7.27
CA VAL A 10 -47.52 -6.49 -6.08
C VAL A 10 -46.37 -7.48 -5.97
N PHE A 11 -46.63 -8.77 -6.19
CA PHE A 11 -45.59 -9.80 -6.16
C PHE A 11 -44.54 -9.60 -7.26
N GLY A 12 -44.98 -9.27 -8.47
CA GLY A 12 -44.09 -8.94 -9.59
C GLY A 12 -43.24 -7.71 -9.30
N ALA A 13 -43.83 -6.64 -8.76
CA ALA A 13 -43.11 -5.43 -8.39
C ALA A 13 -42.06 -5.70 -7.29
N LEU A 14 -42.40 -6.53 -6.29
CA LEU A 14 -41.48 -6.94 -5.25
C LEU A 14 -40.32 -7.76 -5.81
N LEU A 15 -40.58 -8.71 -6.71
CA LEU A 15 -39.52 -9.50 -7.34
C LEU A 15 -38.57 -8.62 -8.15
N VAL A 16 -39.10 -7.76 -9.01
CA VAL A 16 -38.28 -6.84 -9.82
C VAL A 16 -37.48 -5.89 -8.94
N GLY A 17 -38.10 -5.33 -7.90
CA GLY A 17 -37.42 -4.45 -6.94
C GLY A 17 -36.27 -5.15 -6.24
N ASN A 18 -36.48 -6.37 -5.73
CA ASN A 18 -35.42 -7.12 -5.05
C ASN A 18 -34.26 -7.48 -6.00
N VAL A 19 -34.55 -7.88 -7.24
CA VAL A 19 -33.52 -8.15 -8.25
C VAL A 19 -32.74 -6.89 -8.58
N PHE A 20 -33.44 -5.76 -8.79
CA PHE A 20 -32.81 -4.47 -9.07
C PHE A 20 -31.89 -4.02 -7.92
N PHE A 21 -32.37 -4.07 -6.67
CA PHE A 21 -31.57 -3.72 -5.50
C PHE A 21 -30.39 -4.67 -5.29
N GLY A 22 -30.57 -5.97 -5.53
CA GLY A 22 -29.49 -6.95 -5.45
C GLY A 22 -28.38 -6.69 -6.46
N LEU A 23 -28.73 -6.36 -7.71
CA LEU A 23 -27.76 -5.99 -8.74
C LEU A 23 -27.02 -4.69 -8.40
N GLN A 24 -27.74 -3.66 -7.96
CA GLN A 24 -27.14 -2.39 -7.53
C GLN A 24 -26.18 -2.59 -6.36
N TYR A 25 -26.59 -3.36 -5.35
CA TYR A 25 -25.74 -3.66 -4.20
C TYR A 25 -24.45 -4.38 -4.62
N TYR A 26 -24.55 -5.35 -5.53
CA TYR A 26 -23.38 -6.07 -6.04
C TYR A 26 -22.40 -5.15 -6.78
N LEU A 27 -22.91 -4.29 -7.67
CA LEU A 27 -22.11 -3.34 -8.44
C LEU A 27 -21.37 -2.36 -7.53
N VAL A 28 -22.08 -1.73 -6.59
CA VAL A 28 -21.50 -0.78 -5.64
C VAL A 28 -20.47 -1.47 -4.74
N SER A 29 -20.74 -2.69 -4.29
CA SER A 29 -19.80 -3.47 -3.46
C SER A 29 -18.54 -3.88 -4.22
N ALA A 30 -18.62 -4.09 -5.54
CA ALA A 30 -17.46 -4.34 -6.38
C ALA A 30 -16.61 -3.08 -6.55
N GLU A 31 -17.25 -1.94 -6.80
CA GLU A 31 -16.59 -0.64 -6.91
C GLU A 31 -15.89 -0.23 -5.60
N ALA A 32 -16.57 -0.37 -4.46
CA ALA A 32 -16.01 -0.08 -3.14
C ALA A 32 -14.76 -0.91 -2.85
N ARG A 33 -14.75 -2.20 -3.23
CA ARG A 33 -13.56 -3.06 -3.09
C ARG A 33 -12.42 -2.59 -4.00
N GLY A 34 -12.72 -2.16 -5.22
CA GLY A 34 -11.73 -1.59 -6.14
C GLY A 34 -11.10 -0.31 -5.59
N LEU A 35 -11.90 0.60 -5.06
CA LEU A 35 -11.44 1.84 -4.43
C LEU A 35 -10.60 1.57 -3.18
N GLN A 36 -11.03 0.63 -2.33
CA GLN A 36 -10.29 0.26 -1.13
C GLN A 36 -8.91 -0.36 -1.47
N ALA A 37 -8.83 -1.18 -2.52
CA ALA A 37 -7.56 -1.72 -2.98
C ALA A 37 -6.62 -0.62 -3.52
N GLN A 38 -7.16 0.36 -4.25
CA GLN A 38 -6.38 1.51 -4.72
C GLN A 38 -5.90 2.39 -3.56
N ALA A 39 -6.75 2.64 -2.55
CA ALA A 39 -6.37 3.38 -1.35
C ALA A 39 -5.26 2.68 -0.57
N GLN A 40 -5.35 1.35 -0.39
CA GLN A 40 -4.29 0.57 0.25
C GLN A 40 -2.97 0.64 -0.51
N LYS A 41 -3.02 0.58 -1.85
CA LYS A 41 -1.82 0.78 -2.68
C LYS A 41 -1.22 2.17 -2.51
N ALA A 42 -2.05 3.21 -2.52
CA ALA A 42 -1.61 4.58 -2.30
C ALA A 42 -0.94 4.75 -0.93
N GLU A 43 -1.52 4.19 0.12
CA GLU A 43 -0.97 4.23 1.48
C GLU A 43 0.37 3.48 1.60
N ILE A 44 0.54 2.35 0.89
CA ILE A 44 1.84 1.65 0.83
C ILE A 44 2.86 2.52 0.10
N ASN A 45 2.50 3.10 -1.04
CA ASN A 45 3.39 3.94 -1.83
C ASN A 45 3.81 5.21 -1.09
N GLU A 46 2.89 5.84 -0.35
CA GLU A 46 3.18 6.99 0.52
C GLU A 46 4.20 6.62 1.59
N ARG A 47 4.01 5.51 2.31
CA ARG A 47 4.98 5.06 3.32
C ARG A 47 6.36 4.75 2.73
N VAL A 48 6.41 4.13 1.55
CA VAL A 48 7.69 3.86 0.85
C VAL A 48 8.35 5.17 0.42
N LEU A 49 7.59 6.15 -0.06
CA LEU A 49 8.09 7.49 -0.39
C LEU A 49 8.64 8.21 0.85
N ASP A 50 7.93 8.17 1.98
CA ASP A 50 8.36 8.79 3.23
C ASP A 50 9.67 8.19 3.74
N PHE A 51 9.77 6.86 3.75
CA PHE A 51 11.02 6.18 4.07
C PHE A 51 12.14 6.57 3.11
N THR A 52 11.85 6.62 1.81
CA THR A 52 12.84 7.01 0.79
C THR A 52 13.34 8.43 1.02
N ALA A 53 12.43 9.38 1.31
CA ALA A 53 12.79 10.76 1.61
C ALA A 53 13.65 10.86 2.87
N LEU A 54 13.26 10.15 3.94
CA LEU A 54 14.04 10.09 5.19
C LEU A 54 15.43 9.50 4.95
N PHE A 55 15.53 8.40 4.20
CA PHE A 55 16.79 7.75 3.87
C PHE A 55 17.71 8.66 3.06
N VAL A 56 17.19 9.35 2.04
CA VAL A 56 17.97 10.29 1.24
C VAL A 56 18.46 11.46 2.11
N ASP A 57 17.58 12.07 2.91
CA ASP A 57 17.92 13.24 3.71
C ASP A 57 18.89 12.92 4.84
N LYS A 58 18.64 11.83 5.57
CA LYS A 58 19.34 11.50 6.81
C LYS A 58 20.53 10.57 6.63
N VAL A 59 20.65 9.89 5.49
CA VAL A 59 21.76 8.97 5.22
C VAL A 59 22.59 9.43 4.04
N LEU A 60 21.98 9.61 2.86
CA LEU A 60 22.75 9.90 1.64
C LEU A 60 23.26 11.35 1.59
N ARG A 61 22.51 12.29 2.14
CA ARG A 61 22.87 13.72 2.18
C ARG A 61 23.53 14.14 3.50
N ALA A 62 23.71 13.21 4.44
CA ALA A 62 24.28 13.52 5.73
C ALA A 62 25.77 13.87 5.60
N ASN A 63 26.16 15.02 6.15
CA ASN A 63 27.55 15.46 6.21
C ASN A 63 28.29 14.92 7.45
N ALA A 64 27.57 14.22 8.33
CA ALA A 64 28.07 13.66 9.57
C ALA A 64 27.55 12.24 9.76
N ALA A 65 28.15 11.50 10.69
CA ALA A 65 27.68 10.17 11.05
C ALA A 65 26.22 10.24 11.55
N VAL A 66 25.40 9.30 11.08
CA VAL A 66 24.01 9.16 11.51
C VAL A 66 23.97 8.85 13.01
N ASP A 67 23.27 9.67 13.79
CA ASP A 67 23.10 9.50 15.23
C ASP A 67 22.14 8.35 15.59
N PHE A 68 22.07 8.01 16.87
CA PHE A 68 21.26 6.89 17.35
C PHE A 68 19.76 7.08 17.08
N ASP A 69 19.22 8.26 17.35
CA ASP A 69 17.80 8.54 17.18
C ASP A 69 17.38 8.45 15.72
N THR A 70 18.23 8.94 14.82
CA THR A 70 18.03 8.86 13.38
C THR A 70 18.10 7.41 12.89
N ARG A 71 19.05 6.60 13.39
CA ARG A 71 19.11 5.15 13.09
C ARG A 71 17.84 4.44 13.55
N LEU A 72 17.39 4.72 14.77
CA LEU A 72 16.17 4.12 15.32
C LEU A 72 14.94 4.50 14.50
N SER A 73 14.85 5.77 14.08
CA SER A 73 13.78 6.26 13.21
C SER A 73 13.77 5.52 11.86
N LEU A 74 14.93 5.37 11.22
CA LEU A 74 15.08 4.64 9.95
C LEU A 74 14.71 3.15 10.09
N GLU A 75 15.17 2.49 11.15
CA GLU A 75 14.85 1.08 11.42
C GLU A 75 13.36 0.87 11.67
N ASN A 76 12.71 1.78 12.40
CA ASN A 76 11.26 1.73 12.61
C ASN A 76 10.50 2.01 11.32
N ALA A 77 10.94 3.01 10.54
CA ALA A 77 10.33 3.36 9.27
C ALA A 77 10.36 2.19 8.28
N VAL A 78 11.53 1.55 8.09
CA VAL A 78 11.67 0.41 7.17
C VAL A 78 10.87 -0.82 7.64
N ARG A 79 10.83 -1.09 8.95
CA ARG A 79 10.00 -2.18 9.52
C ARG A 79 8.51 -1.92 9.32
N ASN A 80 8.07 -0.66 9.42
CA ASN A 80 6.68 -0.27 9.23
C ASN A 80 6.19 -0.38 7.78
N LEU A 81 7.11 -0.48 6.80
CA LEU A 81 6.75 -0.79 5.41
C LEU A 81 6.17 -2.21 5.28
N LYS A 82 6.51 -3.13 6.21
CA LYS A 82 6.13 -4.54 6.16
C LYS A 82 6.51 -5.23 4.84
N ASP A 83 7.56 -4.73 4.19
CA ASP A 83 8.08 -5.26 2.94
C ASP A 83 9.40 -6.02 3.21
N PRO A 84 9.40 -7.35 3.06
CA PRO A 84 10.58 -8.16 3.39
C PRO A 84 11.75 -7.93 2.43
N GLU A 85 11.49 -7.52 1.18
CA GLU A 85 12.55 -7.22 0.20
C GLU A 85 13.25 -5.92 0.58
N ILE A 86 12.50 -4.86 0.90
CA ILE A 86 13.07 -3.59 1.35
C ILE A 86 13.86 -3.80 2.66
N LEU A 87 13.30 -4.56 3.61
CA LEU A 87 13.96 -4.84 4.87
C LEU A 87 15.25 -5.66 4.69
N ALA A 88 15.27 -6.61 3.76
CA ALA A 88 16.47 -7.40 3.46
C ALA A 88 17.61 -6.52 2.91
N GLU A 89 17.30 -5.66 1.93
CA GLU A 89 18.29 -4.75 1.34
C GLU A 89 18.78 -3.69 2.34
N TRP A 90 17.88 -3.16 3.19
CA TRP A 90 18.26 -2.29 4.30
C TRP A 90 19.22 -2.97 5.27
N ASN A 91 18.94 -4.21 5.67
CA ASN A 91 19.83 -4.97 6.54
C ASN A 91 21.19 -5.24 5.89
N ALA A 92 21.21 -5.53 4.59
CA ALA A 92 22.45 -5.72 3.84
C ALA A 92 23.28 -4.43 3.74
N PHE A 93 22.63 -3.27 3.70
CA PHE A 93 23.28 -1.97 3.77
C PHE A 93 23.88 -1.72 5.17
N VAL A 94 23.07 -1.83 6.22
CA VAL A 94 23.49 -1.53 7.60
C VAL A 94 24.57 -2.49 8.11
N LYS A 95 24.57 -3.75 7.68
CA LYS A 95 25.54 -4.78 8.08
C LYS A 95 26.76 -4.84 7.17
N SER A 96 26.91 -3.93 6.22
CA SER A 96 28.04 -4.00 5.29
C SER A 96 29.35 -3.60 5.97
N ASP A 97 30.33 -4.49 5.92
CA ASP A 97 31.67 -4.26 6.49
C ASP A 97 32.62 -3.54 5.53
N SER A 98 32.17 -3.21 4.31
CA SER A 98 33.00 -2.56 3.29
C SER A 98 32.24 -1.46 2.56
N GLU A 99 32.95 -0.43 2.13
CA GLU A 99 32.35 0.66 1.36
C GLU A 99 31.74 0.17 0.04
N LEU A 100 32.43 -0.73 -0.68
CA LEU A 100 31.91 -1.32 -1.90
C LEU A 100 30.61 -2.11 -1.65
N GLY A 101 30.58 -2.93 -0.60
CA GLY A 101 29.38 -3.66 -0.21
C GLY A 101 28.24 -2.73 0.20
N ALA A 102 28.53 -1.65 0.92
CA ALA A 102 27.54 -0.66 1.31
C ALA A 102 26.97 0.04 0.08
N GLN A 103 27.82 0.47 -0.86
CA GLN A 103 27.41 1.11 -2.11
C GLN A 103 26.52 0.20 -2.96
N ASP A 104 26.85 -1.08 -3.07
CA ASP A 104 26.04 -2.04 -3.82
C ASP A 104 24.69 -2.30 -3.16
N SER A 105 24.65 -2.43 -1.82
CA SER A 105 23.40 -2.55 -1.06
C SER A 105 22.53 -1.29 -1.18
N VAL A 106 23.12 -0.08 -1.16
CA VAL A 106 22.37 1.17 -1.39
C VAL A 106 21.74 1.21 -2.78
N LYS A 107 22.49 0.85 -3.83
CA LYS A 107 21.96 0.82 -5.20
C LYS A 107 20.78 -0.14 -5.33
N LYS A 108 20.90 -1.34 -4.74
CA LYS A 108 19.82 -2.32 -4.70
C LYS A 108 18.62 -1.80 -3.93
N LEU A 109 18.82 -1.25 -2.74
CA LEU A 109 17.76 -0.65 -1.93
C LEU A 109 17.01 0.44 -2.71
N LEU A 110 17.72 1.41 -3.32
CA LEU A 110 17.12 2.46 -4.13
C LEU A 110 16.33 1.90 -5.32
N SER A 111 16.89 0.90 -6.01
CA SER A 111 16.20 0.22 -7.11
C SER A 111 14.91 -0.46 -6.64
N THR A 112 14.94 -1.14 -5.49
CA THR A 112 13.77 -1.78 -4.89
C THR A 112 12.72 -0.76 -4.49
N LEU A 113 13.10 0.34 -3.83
CA LEU A 113 12.20 1.41 -3.43
C LEU A 113 11.47 2.02 -4.64
N VAL A 114 12.22 2.37 -5.70
CA VAL A 114 11.64 2.92 -6.94
C VAL A 114 10.72 1.90 -7.63
N SER A 115 11.10 0.62 -7.64
CA SER A 115 10.27 -0.46 -8.20
C SER A 115 8.95 -0.61 -7.45
N LYS A 116 8.96 -0.49 -6.12
CA LYS A 116 7.75 -0.59 -5.28
C LYS A 116 6.81 0.59 -5.49
N ILE A 117 7.35 1.81 -5.61
CA ILE A 117 6.54 3.02 -5.88
C ILE A 117 5.83 2.94 -7.25
N ARG A 118 6.45 2.28 -8.25
CA ARG A 118 5.90 2.18 -9.60
C ARG A 118 4.87 1.05 -9.82
N LYS A 119 4.77 0.09 -8.90
CA LYS A 119 3.88 -1.09 -8.99
C LYS A 119 2.56 -0.87 -8.25
#